data_AF-A0A316NM58-F1
#
_entry.id   AF-A0A316NM58-F1
#
_cell.length_a   1.000
_cell.length_b   1.000
_cell.length_c   1.000
_cell.angle_alpha   90.00
_cell.angle_beta   90.00
_cell.angle_gamma   90.00
#
_symmetry.space_group_name_H-M   'P 1'
#
loop_
_entity.id
_entity.type
_entity.pdbx_description
1 polymer ?
#
loop_
_entity_poly.entity_id
_entity_poly.type
_entity_poly.pdbx_seq_one_letter_code
_entity_poly.pdbx_strand_id
1 'polypeptide(L)'
;MFRKIVSKLNNQKKQKAVQGMINPISANFEPAKNDFLDGLSKRAVEMFERQCDIKNFSKLALSDMDNISHNEIMQEMLNKGVVDPFEDEKLAELANNEKFLKDLGLL
;
A
#
# COMPACT_ATOMS: atom_id res chain seq x y z
N MET A 1 19.25 -2.36 3.03
CA MET A 1 18.45 -2.47 4.27
C MET A 1 19.28 -2.85 5.49
N PHE A 2 20.06 -3.94 5.42
CA PHE A 2 20.93 -4.42 6.51
C PHE A 2 21.89 -3.38 7.11
N ARG A 3 22.54 -2.53 6.29
CA ARG A 3 23.45 -1.49 6.80
C ARG A 3 22.77 -0.49 7.76
N LYS A 4 21.50 -0.14 7.53
CA LYS A 4 20.73 0.75 8.43
C LYS A 4 20.33 0.06 9.74
N ILE A 5 20.10 -1.25 9.71
CA ILE A 5 19.79 -2.06 10.90
C ILE A 5 21.04 -2.19 11.78
N VAL A 6 22.19 -2.50 11.17
CA VAL A 6 23.48 -2.61 11.86
C VAL A 6 23.89 -1.28 12.50
N SER A 7 23.67 -0.14 11.84
CA SER A 7 24.03 1.16 12.43
C SER A 7 23.16 1.52 13.64
N LYS A 8 21.85 1.22 13.61
CA LYS A 8 20.95 1.45 14.76
C LYS A 8 21.29 0.56 15.95
N LEU A 9 21.66 -0.70 15.71
CA LEU A 9 22.08 -1.63 16.76
C LEU A 9 23.39 -1.17 17.45
N ASN A 10 24.35 -0.67 16.67
CA ASN A 10 25.63 -0.18 17.20
C ASN A 10 25.49 1.12 18.00
N ASN A 11 24.51 1.97 17.71
CA ASN A 11 24.28 3.21 18.46
C ASN A 11 23.71 2.97 19.86
N GLN A 12 22.97 1.87 20.10
CA GLN A 12 22.44 1.54 21.42
C GLN A 12 23.47 0.88 22.36
N LYS A 13 24.52 0.23 21.82
CA LYS A 13 25.60 -0.39 22.62
C LYS A 13 26.56 0.61 23.29
N LYS A 14 26.40 1.92 23.07
CA LYS A 14 27.27 2.96 23.67
C LYS A 14 26.85 3.41 25.07
N GLN A 15 26.05 2.63 25.80
CA GLN A 15 25.90 2.81 27.24
C GLN A 15 27.06 2.12 27.95
N LYS A 16 27.74 2.87 28.83
CA LYS A 16 29.04 2.60 29.46
C LYS A 16 29.22 1.13 29.85
N ALA A 17 30.24 0.48 29.29
CA ALA A 17 30.74 -0.78 29.78
C ALA A 17 31.30 -0.56 31.19
N VAL A 18 30.60 -1.06 32.21
CA VAL A 18 31.10 -1.09 33.59
C VAL A 18 32.17 -2.19 33.64
N GLN A 19 33.43 -1.77 33.74
CA GLN A 19 34.56 -2.66 34.00
C GLN A 19 34.48 -3.18 35.44
N GLY A 20 33.92 -4.37 35.60
CA GLY A 20 33.93 -5.14 36.85
C GLY A 20 33.52 -6.57 36.55
N MET A 21 34.16 -7.54 37.20
CA MET A 21 33.79 -8.96 37.09
C MET A 21 32.34 -9.14 37.58
N ILE A 22 31.39 -9.24 36.64
CA ILE A 22 29.98 -9.50 36.94
C ILE A 22 29.77 -11.00 37.14
N ASN A 23 29.28 -11.37 38.32
CA ASN A 23 28.89 -12.73 38.64
C ASN A 23 27.64 -13.09 37.79
N PRO A 24 27.69 -14.14 36.94
CA PRO A 24 26.65 -14.39 35.93
C PRO A 24 25.27 -14.73 36.52
N ILE A 25 25.22 -15.09 37.81
CA ILE A 25 23.99 -15.44 38.53
C ILE A 25 23.34 -14.20 39.18
N SER A 26 24.10 -13.14 39.46
CA SER A 26 23.57 -11.90 40.06
C SER A 26 23.18 -10.84 39.03
N ALA A 27 23.40 -11.12 37.75
CA ALA A 27 22.86 -10.30 36.68
C ALA A 27 21.36 -10.60 36.58
N ASN A 28 20.55 -9.78 37.27
CA ASN A 28 19.14 -9.63 36.90
C ASN A 28 19.12 -9.13 35.45
N PHE A 29 19.07 -10.06 34.50
CA PHE A 29 18.67 -9.79 33.14
C PHE A 29 17.17 -9.50 33.19
N GLU A 30 16.81 -8.31 33.68
CA GLU A 30 15.55 -7.74 33.23
C GLU A 30 15.60 -7.78 31.71
N PRO A 31 14.62 -8.41 31.03
CA PRO A 31 14.57 -8.41 29.59
C PRO A 31 14.53 -6.94 29.18
N ALA A 32 15.66 -6.41 28.73
CA ALA A 32 15.77 -5.04 28.30
C ALA A 32 14.80 -4.91 27.13
N LYS A 33 13.61 -4.35 27.40
CA LYS A 33 12.59 -4.07 26.38
C LYS A 33 13.28 -3.26 25.31
N ASN A 34 13.57 -3.90 24.19
CA ASN A 34 14.25 -3.27 23.10
C ASN A 34 13.16 -2.97 22.09
N ASP A 35 12.54 -1.80 22.23
CA ASP A 35 11.41 -1.34 21.42
C ASP A 35 11.66 -1.50 19.91
N PHE A 36 12.94 -1.46 19.49
CA PHE A 36 13.35 -1.73 18.12
C PHE A 36 13.23 -3.21 17.72
N LEU A 37 13.67 -4.13 18.59
CA LEU A 37 13.54 -5.58 18.35
C LEU A 37 12.08 -6.03 18.49
N ASP A 38 11.34 -5.47 19.46
CA ASP A 38 9.93 -5.78 19.70
C ASP A 38 9.05 -5.40 18.49
N GLY A 39 9.37 -4.30 17.80
CA GLY A 39 8.68 -3.88 16.57
C GLY A 39 9.18 -4.55 15.29
N LEU A 40 10.30 -5.29 15.34
CA LEU A 40 10.92 -5.86 14.14
C LEU A 40 10.08 -6.98 13.53
N SER A 41 9.50 -7.86 14.37
CA SER A 41 8.66 -8.96 13.90
C SER A 41 7.39 -8.45 13.23
N LYS A 42 6.69 -7.50 13.87
CA LYS A 42 5.49 -6.86 13.32
C LYS A 42 5.79 -6.19 11.98
N ARG A 43 6.87 -5.42 11.90
CA ARG A 43 7.27 -4.74 10.66
C ARG A 43 7.65 -5.72 9.55
N ALA A 44 8.27 -6.85 9.90
CA ALA A 44 8.60 -7.89 8.92
C ALA A 44 7.33 -8.56 8.35
N VAL A 45 6.33 -8.83 9.21
CA VAL A 45 5.02 -9.35 8.79
C VAL A 45 4.31 -8.35 7.87
N GLU A 46 4.21 -7.08 8.27
CA GLU A 46 3.60 -6.02 7.45
C GLU A 46 4.26 -5.88 6.08
N MET A 47 5.60 -6.01 6.01
CA MET A 47 6.32 -5.98 4.74
C MET A 47 6.02 -7.19 3.86
N PHE A 48 5.90 -8.38 4.47
CA PHE A 48 5.57 -9.61 3.76
C PHE A 48 4.14 -9.57 3.21
N GLU A 49 3.17 -9.15 4.02
CA GLU A 49 1.78 -8.96 3.62
C GLU A 49 1.68 -8.00 2.43
N ARG A 50 2.32 -6.82 2.55
CA ARG A 50 2.36 -5.84 1.46
C ARG A 50 2.96 -6.42 0.17
N GLN A 51 3.98 -7.26 0.27
CA GLN A 51 4.60 -7.89 -0.89
C GLN A 51 3.69 -8.94 -1.53
N CYS A 52 2.95 -9.70 -0.74
CA CYS A 52 1.91 -10.61 -1.22
C CYS A 52 0.78 -9.86 -1.93
N ASP A 53 0.29 -8.76 -1.36
CA ASP A 53 -0.76 -7.93 -1.94
C ASP A 53 -0.34 -7.36 -3.30
N ILE A 54 0.86 -6.79 -3.38
CA ILE A 54 1.41 -6.28 -4.65
C ILE A 54 1.47 -7.40 -5.68
N LYS A 55 1.95 -8.60 -5.30
CA LYS A 55 2.05 -9.73 -6.23
C LYS A 55 0.68 -10.19 -6.73
N ASN A 56 -0.30 -10.28 -5.84
CA ASN A 56 -1.66 -10.69 -6.18
C ASN A 56 -2.35 -9.65 -7.06
N PHE A 57 -2.21 -8.37 -6.73
CA PHE A 57 -2.73 -7.27 -7.54
C PHE A 57 -2.10 -7.26 -8.94
N SER A 58 -0.77 -7.35 -9.04
CA SER A 58 -0.10 -7.39 -10.34
C SER A 58 -0.52 -8.61 -11.15
N LYS A 59 -0.73 -9.76 -10.50
CA LYS A 59 -1.25 -10.96 -11.18
C LYS A 59 -2.65 -10.72 -11.73
N LEU A 60 -3.54 -10.10 -10.95
CA LEU A 60 -4.91 -9.79 -11.38
C LEU A 60 -4.94 -8.74 -12.51
N ALA A 61 -4.15 -7.68 -12.39
CA ALA A 61 -4.07 -6.63 -13.39
C ALA A 61 -3.50 -7.12 -14.73
N LEU A 62 -2.63 -8.12 -14.70
CA LEU A 62 -1.97 -8.68 -15.89
C LEU A 62 -2.58 -10.00 -16.36
N SER A 63 -3.45 -10.66 -15.58
CA SER A 63 -3.96 -11.99 -15.93
C SER A 63 -4.89 -11.99 -17.14
N ASP A 64 -5.48 -10.84 -17.46
CA ASP A 64 -6.59 -10.75 -18.40
C ASP A 64 -6.44 -9.56 -19.36
N MET A 65 -5.21 -9.34 -19.85
CA MET A 65 -4.95 -8.28 -20.84
C MET A 65 -5.72 -8.50 -22.15
N ASP A 66 -6.00 -9.75 -22.52
CA ASP A 66 -6.76 -10.13 -23.72
C ASP A 66 -8.23 -10.47 -23.41
N ASN A 67 -8.68 -10.29 -22.16
CA ASN A 67 -10.05 -10.64 -21.77
C ASN A 67 -11.03 -9.53 -22.21
N ILE A 68 -11.62 -9.74 -23.39
CA ILE A 68 -12.62 -8.85 -23.99
C ILE A 68 -14.03 -9.12 -23.43
N SER A 69 -14.21 -10.12 -22.55
CA SER A 69 -15.52 -10.51 -22.01
C SER A 69 -16.30 -9.34 -21.41
N HIS A 70 -15.63 -8.41 -20.73
CA HIS A 70 -16.30 -7.25 -20.16
C HIS A 70 -16.82 -6.28 -21.24
N ASN A 71 -16.07 -6.12 -22.34
CA ASN A 71 -16.50 -5.34 -23.49
C ASN A 71 -17.67 -6.02 -24.21
N GLU A 72 -17.65 -7.35 -24.32
CA GLU A 72 -18.75 -8.15 -24.88
C GLU A 72 -20.03 -8.00 -24.03
N ILE A 73 -19.91 -8.08 -22.70
CA ILE A 73 -21.03 -7.86 -21.77
C ILE A 73 -21.57 -6.44 -21.90
N MET A 74 -20.69 -5.43 -21.99
CA MET A 74 -21.09 -4.04 -22.15
C MET A 74 -21.83 -3.83 -23.48
N GLN A 75 -21.30 -4.38 -24.59
CA GLN A 75 -21.98 -4.33 -25.89
C GLN A 75 -23.33 -5.05 -25.87
N GLU A 76 -23.45 -6.18 -25.17
CA GLU A 76 -24.74 -6.87 -25.00
C GLU A 76 -25.74 -6.01 -24.21
N MET A 77 -25.29 -5.26 -23.19
CA MET A 77 -26.12 -4.33 -22.44
C MET A 77 -26.56 -3.13 -23.30
N LEU A 78 -25.67 -2.57 -24.11
CA LEU A 78 -26.00 -1.54 -25.10
C LEU A 78 -27.07 -2.02 -26.08
N ASN A 79 -26.89 -3.23 -26.62
CA ASN A 79 -27.85 -3.85 -27.54
C ASN A 79 -29.23 -4.09 -26.88
N LYS A 80 -29.28 -4.26 -25.57
CA LYS A 80 -30.52 -4.38 -24.78
C LYS A 80 -31.14 -3.02 -24.43
N GLY A 81 -30.58 -1.91 -24.91
CA GLY A 81 -31.10 -0.55 -24.73
C GLY A 81 -30.62 0.14 -23.46
N VAL A 82 -29.58 -0.38 -22.79
CA VAL A 82 -28.88 0.38 -21.75
C VAL A 82 -28.11 1.50 -22.44
N VAL A 83 -28.44 2.74 -22.11
CA VAL A 83 -27.83 3.93 -22.69
C VAL A 83 -26.50 4.22 -21.98
N ASP A 84 -25.41 4.34 -22.74
CA ASP A 84 -24.14 4.75 -22.17
C ASP A 84 -24.20 6.24 -21.76
N PRO A 85 -24.01 6.58 -20.47
CA PRO A 85 -24.02 7.96 -20.01
C PRO A 85 -22.79 8.76 -20.49
N PHE A 86 -21.76 8.11 -21.03
CA PHE A 86 -20.53 8.72 -21.51
C PHE A 86 -20.40 8.74 -23.04
N GLU A 87 -21.51 8.59 -23.77
CA GLU A 87 -21.47 8.80 -25.22
C GLU A 87 -20.92 10.19 -25.55
N ASP A 88 -19.97 10.24 -26.48
CA ASP A 88 -19.24 11.46 -26.85
C ASP A 88 -20.18 12.61 -27.24
N GLU A 89 -21.33 12.30 -27.86
CA GLU A 89 -22.37 13.28 -28.20
C GLU A 89 -23.00 13.91 -26.95
N LYS A 90 -23.29 13.12 -25.91
CA LYS A 90 -23.84 13.62 -24.64
C LYS A 90 -22.80 14.37 -23.83
N LEU A 91 -21.55 13.93 -23.87
CA LEU A 91 -20.42 14.66 -23.28
C LEU A 91 -20.24 16.03 -23.95
N ALA A 92 -20.41 16.10 -25.28
CA ALA A 92 -20.40 17.37 -26.01
C ALA A 92 -21.59 18.27 -25.66
N GLU A 93 -22.78 17.71 -25.42
CA GLU A 93 -23.94 18.47 -24.93
C GLU A 93 -23.70 19.08 -23.53
N LEU A 94 -22.98 18.38 -22.66
CA LEU A 94 -22.61 18.90 -21.32
C LEU A 94 -21.70 20.13 -21.39
N ALA A 95 -20.86 20.22 -22.43
CA ALA A 95 -20.00 21.40 -22.65
C ALA A 95 -20.78 22.67 -22.99
N ASN A 96 -22.06 22.55 -23.37
CA ASN A 96 -22.97 23.67 -23.64
C ASN A 96 -24.02 23.86 -22.54
N ASN A 97 -23.99 23.06 -21.48
CA ASN A 97 -24.96 23.14 -20.39
C ASN A 97 -24.56 24.25 -19.40
N GLU A 98 -25.16 25.44 -19.56
CA GLU A 98 -24.85 26.60 -18.72
C GLU A 98 -24.98 26.34 -17.21
N LYS A 99 -25.97 25.54 -16.79
CA LYS A 99 -26.17 25.24 -15.37
C LYS A 99 -24.99 24.41 -14.85
N PHE A 100 -24.60 23.38 -15.60
CA PHE A 100 -23.46 22.53 -15.27
C PHE A 100 -22.15 23.32 -15.25
N LEU A 101 -21.93 24.21 -16.22
CA LEU A 101 -20.72 25.04 -16.28
C LEU A 101 -20.63 26.05 -15.14
N LYS A 102 -21.77 26.62 -14.71
CA LYS A 102 -21.85 27.47 -13.51
C LYS A 102 -21.56 26.69 -12.23
N ASP A 103 -22.11 25.48 -12.10
CA ASP A 103 -21.86 24.61 -10.94
C ASP A 103 -20.38 24.20 -10.85
N LEU A 104 -19.69 24.08 -11.99
CA LEU A 104 -18.24 23.85 -12.07
C LEU A 104 -17.38 25.12 -11.93
N GLY A 105 -17.99 26.31 -11.89
CA GLY A 105 -17.27 27.59 -11.80
C GLY A 105 -16.47 27.95 -13.07
N LEU A 106 -16.86 27.39 -14.23
CA LEU A 106 -16.25 27.65 -15.53
C LEU A 106 -16.93 28.81 -16.29
N LEU A 107 -18.07 29.27 -15.78
CA LEU A 107 -18.92 30.36 -16.27
C LEU A 107 -19.41 31.20 -15.08
#